data_AF-A0A7S0F1P7-F1
#
_entry.id   AF-A0A7S0F1P7-F1
#
_cell.length_a   1.000
_cell.length_b   1.000
_cell.length_c   1.000
_cell.angle_alpha   90.00
_cell.angle_beta   90.00
_cell.angle_gamma   90.00
#
_symmetry.space_group_name_H-M   'P 1'
#
loop_
_entity.id
_entity.type
_entity.pdbx_description
1 polymer ?
#
loop_
_entity_poly.entity_id
_entity_poly.type
_entity_poly.pdbx_seq_one_letter_code
_entity_poly.pdbx_strand_id
1 'polypeptide(L)'
;IAGISKVWKMKNLSGHGERWQWRTKDGCLSRLQGRFDRLNEELVECKWKIRREALKAYEELEVSHVREGDFKSAWHRHTTSMDPYGLLVNTIRDRYEAEMCSHAWAKMFHICTAFPELITPSNLDAEGRSGPRHFTSLHVCEAPGGFIAALNHLMKTQHKDVVWRWRANTLRSGEEDLDPIARKVAQGEGADLIHFAEERWDFGADGTGNVLSGENVKCIQQQTLSTLGKVNLVTADGSVDCSTRPESQEQEVLG
;
A
#
# COMPACT_ATOMS: atom_id res chain seq x y z
N ILE A 1 -2.54 -25.00 -8.81
CA ILE A 1 -3.89 -24.86 -8.21
C ILE A 1 -4.49 -23.59 -8.79
N ALA A 2 -5.67 -23.73 -9.41
CA ALA A 2 -6.37 -22.66 -10.09
C ALA A 2 -7.05 -21.74 -9.06
N GLY A 3 -6.95 -20.43 -9.26
CA GLY A 3 -7.68 -19.45 -8.44
C GLY A 3 -6.88 -18.17 -8.14
N ILE A 4 -6.36 -17.46 -9.13
CA ILE A 4 -5.87 -16.09 -8.95
C ILE A 4 -6.44 -15.22 -10.09
N SER A 5 -7.10 -14.15 -9.69
CA SER A 5 -8.01 -13.26 -10.43
C SER A 5 -7.45 -12.71 -11.75
N LYS A 6 -8.37 -12.40 -12.69
CA LYS A 6 -8.20 -12.48 -14.14
C LYS A 6 -8.16 -11.15 -14.91
N VAL A 7 -8.07 -9.98 -14.28
CA VAL A 7 -8.33 -8.72 -15.02
C VAL A 7 -7.10 -7.86 -15.29
N TRP A 8 -6.01 -8.01 -14.54
CA TRP A 8 -4.81 -7.20 -14.75
C TRP A 8 -3.54 -8.01 -14.51
N LYS A 9 -2.78 -8.30 -15.57
CA LYS A 9 -1.46 -8.91 -15.47
C LYS A 9 -0.41 -7.87 -15.84
N MET A 10 0.61 -7.70 -15.01
CA MET A 10 1.89 -7.18 -15.47
C MET A 10 2.43 -8.10 -16.57
N LYS A 11 2.59 -7.57 -17.79
CA LYS A 11 3.30 -8.26 -18.86
C LYS A 11 4.41 -7.37 -19.39
N ASN A 12 5.58 -7.98 -19.56
CA ASN A 12 6.70 -7.42 -20.30
C ASN A 12 6.29 -7.26 -21.77
N LEU A 13 6.22 -6.03 -22.26
CA LEU A 13 6.07 -5.76 -23.68
C LEU A 13 7.49 -5.65 -24.26
N SER A 14 7.97 -6.76 -24.79
CA SER A 14 9.21 -6.78 -25.57
C SER A 14 8.98 -6.00 -26.87
N GLY A 15 9.51 -4.78 -26.94
CA GLY A 15 9.49 -3.96 -28.16
C GLY A 15 9.63 -2.47 -27.87
N HIS A 16 10.87 -1.99 -27.90
CA HIS A 16 11.30 -0.58 -27.95
C HIS A 16 10.60 0.42 -27.00
N GLY A 17 11.26 0.68 -25.87
CA GLY A 17 10.93 1.75 -24.93
C GLY A 17 10.25 1.21 -23.67
N GLU A 18 11.00 1.16 -22.57
CA GLU A 18 10.61 0.67 -21.24
C GLU A 18 9.33 1.34 -20.71
N ARG A 19 8.16 0.77 -21.02
CA ARG A 19 6.88 1.25 -20.48
C ARG A 19 6.03 0.07 -20.04
N TRP A 20 6.21 -0.31 -18.78
CA TRP A 20 5.35 -1.28 -18.10
C TRP A 20 3.95 -0.69 -17.91
N GLN A 21 2.92 -1.39 -18.41
CA GLN A 21 1.53 -0.98 -18.30
C GLN A 21 0.68 -2.13 -17.78
N TRP A 22 -0.09 -1.85 -16.73
CA TRP A 22 -1.20 -2.69 -16.29
C TRP A 22 -2.24 -2.77 -17.43
N ARG A 23 -2.45 -3.96 -18.01
CA ARG A 23 -3.48 -4.17 -19.04
C ARG A 23 -4.75 -4.76 -18.44
N THR A 24 -5.90 -4.21 -18.80
CA THR A 24 -7.19 -4.89 -18.66
C THR A 24 -7.25 -6.13 -19.55
N LYS A 25 -7.89 -7.20 -19.08
CA LYS A 25 -8.50 -8.19 -19.97
C LYS A 25 -9.86 -7.67 -20.43
N ASP A 26 -9.96 -7.37 -21.72
CA ASP A 26 -11.19 -7.26 -22.51
C ASP A 26 -12.25 -6.25 -22.02
N GLY A 27 -12.22 -5.04 -22.61
CA GLY A 27 -13.43 -4.44 -23.19
C GLY A 27 -14.44 -3.67 -22.31
N CYS A 28 -14.23 -3.45 -21.01
CA CYS A 28 -15.23 -2.67 -20.24
C CYS A 28 -14.64 -1.74 -19.16
N LEU A 29 -13.72 -0.85 -19.56
CA LEU A 29 -13.23 0.25 -18.72
C LEU A 29 -14.36 1.08 -18.10
N SER A 30 -15.47 1.26 -18.81
CA SER A 30 -16.65 2.00 -18.32
C SER A 30 -17.37 1.30 -17.17
N ARG A 31 -17.50 -0.04 -17.22
CA ARG A 31 -18.16 -0.82 -16.17
C ARG A 31 -17.32 -0.90 -14.89
N LEU A 32 -16.00 -0.99 -15.04
CA LEU A 32 -15.06 -0.93 -13.93
C LEU A 32 -15.02 0.48 -13.32
N GLN A 33 -14.95 1.53 -14.16
CA GLN A 33 -15.03 2.92 -13.71
C GLN A 33 -16.28 3.17 -12.87
N GLY A 34 -17.46 2.76 -13.35
CA GLY A 34 -18.71 2.92 -12.60
C GLY A 34 -18.80 2.09 -11.31
N ARG A 35 -17.98 1.05 -11.14
CA ARG A 35 -17.80 0.40 -9.82
C ARG A 35 -16.91 1.27 -8.93
N PHE A 36 -15.79 1.77 -9.44
CA PHE A 36 -14.88 2.60 -8.64
C PHE A 36 -15.46 3.96 -8.22
N ASP A 37 -16.23 4.60 -9.08
CA ASP A 37 -16.93 5.85 -8.72
C ASP A 37 -17.88 5.59 -7.53
N ARG A 38 -18.58 4.45 -7.52
CA ARG A 38 -19.39 4.01 -6.38
C ARG A 38 -18.58 3.69 -5.13
N LEU A 39 -17.40 3.06 -5.25
CA LEU A 39 -16.51 2.83 -4.09
C LEU A 39 -16.08 4.17 -3.48
N ASN A 40 -15.73 5.13 -4.33
CA ASN A 40 -15.34 6.46 -3.90
C ASN A 40 -16.49 7.15 -3.18
N GLU A 41 -17.71 7.12 -3.73
CA GLU A 41 -18.91 7.62 -3.06
C GLU A 41 -19.19 6.90 -1.73
N GLU A 42 -19.10 5.57 -1.67
CA GLU A 42 -19.33 4.77 -0.45
C GLU A 42 -18.30 5.06 0.65
N LEU A 43 -17.02 5.24 0.29
CA LEU A 43 -15.94 5.56 1.21
C LEU A 43 -15.96 7.03 1.66
N VAL A 44 -16.21 7.96 0.73
CA VAL A 44 -16.26 9.41 1.03
C VAL A 44 -17.52 9.75 1.83
N GLU A 45 -18.66 9.12 1.56
CA GLU A 45 -19.88 9.34 2.35
C GLU A 45 -19.90 8.54 3.68
N CYS A 46 -18.86 7.77 4.02
CA CYS A 46 -18.79 6.97 5.25
C CYS A 46 -20.05 6.11 5.51
N LYS A 47 -20.66 5.55 4.46
CA LYS A 47 -21.93 4.78 4.56
C LYS A 47 -21.71 3.27 4.73
N TRP A 48 -20.72 2.87 5.54
CA TRP A 48 -20.54 1.45 5.87
C TRP A 48 -21.47 1.05 7.02
N LYS A 49 -22.57 0.36 6.69
CA LYS A 49 -23.47 -0.26 7.68
C LYS A 49 -22.74 -1.40 8.40
N ILE A 50 -22.24 -1.11 9.59
CA ILE A 50 -21.64 -2.08 10.51
C ILE A 50 -22.73 -3.05 11.00
N ARG A 51 -22.53 -4.36 10.80
CA ARG A 51 -23.47 -5.42 11.21
C ARG A 51 -23.43 -5.59 12.73
N ARG A 52 -24.40 -4.95 13.40
CA ARG A 52 -24.73 -5.08 14.84
C ARG A 52 -24.95 -6.52 15.33
N GLU A 53 -25.19 -7.46 14.41
CA GLU A 53 -25.48 -8.87 14.72
C GLU A 53 -24.24 -9.67 15.17
N ALA A 54 -23.03 -9.28 14.74
CA ALA A 54 -21.80 -9.94 15.18
C ALA A 54 -21.45 -9.64 16.66
N LEU A 55 -21.88 -8.47 17.16
CA LEU A 55 -21.62 -8.02 18.54
C LEU A 55 -22.42 -8.82 19.58
N LYS A 56 -23.67 -9.21 19.26
CA LYS A 56 -24.57 -9.87 20.22
C LYS A 56 -24.21 -11.32 20.54
N ALA A 57 -23.55 -12.02 19.63
CA ALA A 57 -23.24 -13.45 19.81
C ALA A 57 -22.03 -13.69 20.75
N TYR A 58 -21.32 -12.64 21.16
CA TYR A 58 -20.02 -12.77 21.85
C TYR A 58 -20.00 -12.22 23.28
N GLU A 59 -21.02 -11.47 23.71
CA GLU A 59 -21.19 -11.04 25.11
C GLU A 59 -21.40 -12.23 26.08
N GLU A 60 -21.57 -13.46 25.54
CA GLU A 60 -21.84 -14.69 26.30
C GLU A 60 -20.59 -15.56 26.56
N LEU A 61 -19.38 -15.15 26.15
CA LEU A 61 -18.16 -15.94 26.35
C LEU A 61 -17.45 -15.55 27.67
N GLU A 62 -17.60 -16.39 28.70
CA GLU A 62 -16.85 -16.26 29.97
C GLU A 62 -15.34 -16.50 29.75
N VAL A 63 -14.53 -15.49 30.05
CA VAL A 63 -13.06 -15.57 30.01
C VAL A 63 -12.56 -16.05 31.37
N SER A 64 -12.72 -17.35 31.64
CA SER A 64 -11.97 -18.01 32.72
C SER A 64 -11.08 -19.09 32.10
N HIS A 65 -9.77 -19.03 32.38
CA HIS A 65 -8.71 -20.00 32.03
C HIS A 65 -8.06 -19.87 30.65
N VAL A 66 -7.29 -18.79 30.41
CA VAL A 66 -6.52 -18.61 29.17
C VAL A 66 -5.01 -18.53 29.51
N ARG A 67 -4.18 -19.44 28.98
CA ARG A 67 -2.71 -19.37 29.10
C ARG A 67 -2.15 -18.26 28.20
N GLU A 68 -0.92 -17.80 28.44
CA GLU A 68 -0.34 -16.62 27.77
C GLU A 68 -0.29 -16.72 26.22
N GLY A 69 -0.01 -17.91 25.65
CA GLY A 69 -0.12 -18.16 24.21
C GLY A 69 -1.56 -18.13 23.68
N ASP A 70 -2.52 -18.54 24.52
CA ASP A 70 -3.94 -18.46 24.22
C ASP A 70 -4.43 -17.01 24.28
N PHE A 71 -3.76 -16.14 25.05
CA PHE A 71 -4.12 -14.72 25.18
C PHE A 71 -3.87 -13.94 23.89
N LYS A 72 -2.69 -14.03 23.24
CA LYS A 72 -2.43 -13.28 21.99
C LYS A 72 -3.41 -13.67 20.88
N SER A 73 -3.71 -14.96 20.76
CA SER A 73 -4.71 -15.46 19.80
C SER A 73 -6.14 -15.11 20.18
N ALA A 74 -6.51 -15.14 21.47
CA ALA A 74 -7.81 -14.69 21.95
C ALA A 74 -8.00 -13.18 21.73
N TRP A 75 -6.98 -12.38 22.04
CA TRP A 75 -6.93 -10.94 21.81
C TRP A 75 -7.07 -10.63 20.32
N HIS A 76 -6.31 -11.28 19.44
CA HIS A 76 -6.43 -11.07 18.00
C HIS A 76 -7.82 -11.44 17.48
N ARG A 77 -8.41 -12.56 17.93
CA ARG A 77 -9.80 -12.92 17.59
C ARG A 77 -10.78 -11.87 18.08
N HIS A 78 -10.61 -11.40 19.32
CA HIS A 78 -11.48 -10.40 19.92
C HIS A 78 -11.41 -9.08 19.15
N THR A 79 -10.22 -8.52 18.95
CA THR A 79 -10.05 -7.24 18.25
C THR A 79 -10.48 -7.32 16.79
N THR A 80 -10.22 -8.44 16.10
CA THR A 80 -10.73 -8.67 14.74
C THR A 80 -12.26 -8.71 14.69
N SER A 81 -12.89 -9.36 15.67
CA SER A 81 -14.36 -9.43 15.78
C SER A 81 -14.99 -8.08 16.11
N MET A 82 -14.31 -7.30 16.94
CA MET A 82 -14.75 -5.96 17.36
C MET A 82 -14.45 -4.87 16.33
N ASP A 83 -13.60 -5.14 15.32
CA ASP A 83 -13.27 -4.18 14.28
C ASP A 83 -14.49 -3.94 13.37
N PRO A 84 -15.14 -2.76 13.45
CA PRO A 84 -16.26 -2.44 12.56
C PRO A 84 -15.86 -2.42 11.08
N TYR A 85 -14.56 -2.34 10.78
CA TYR A 85 -13.98 -2.33 9.45
C TYR A 85 -13.32 -3.65 9.06
N GLY A 86 -13.50 -4.73 9.83
CA GLY A 86 -12.84 -6.03 9.59
C GLY A 86 -13.16 -6.65 8.22
N LEU A 87 -14.27 -6.27 7.59
CA LEU A 87 -14.65 -6.71 6.24
C LEU A 87 -14.27 -5.73 5.13
N LEU A 88 -13.71 -4.57 5.45
CA LEU A 88 -13.46 -3.48 4.50
C LEU A 88 -12.54 -3.94 3.37
N VAL A 89 -11.37 -4.47 3.71
CA VAL A 89 -10.35 -4.88 2.73
C VAL A 89 -10.88 -5.98 1.81
N ASN A 90 -11.56 -6.98 2.36
CA ASN A 90 -12.16 -8.06 1.56
C ASN A 90 -13.27 -7.53 0.66
N THR A 91 -14.12 -6.64 1.17
CA THR A 91 -15.19 -6.02 0.38
C THR A 91 -14.61 -5.20 -0.78
N ILE A 92 -13.55 -4.43 -0.53
CA ILE A 92 -12.88 -3.65 -1.57
C ILE A 92 -12.29 -4.57 -2.64
N ARG A 93 -11.56 -5.61 -2.21
CA ARG A 93 -10.95 -6.60 -3.10
C ARG A 93 -11.99 -7.32 -3.97
N ASP A 94 -13.06 -7.81 -3.35
CA ASP A 94 -14.04 -8.68 -4.02
C ASP A 94 -15.01 -7.91 -4.92
N ARG A 95 -15.48 -6.73 -4.47
CA ARG A 95 -16.47 -5.94 -5.23
C ARG A 95 -15.85 -5.06 -6.28
N TYR A 96 -14.65 -4.56 -6.02
CA TYR A 96 -13.99 -3.56 -6.83
C TYR A 96 -12.71 -4.09 -7.49
N GLU A 97 -12.36 -5.36 -7.30
CA GLU A 97 -11.21 -5.99 -7.96
C GLU A 97 -9.89 -5.24 -7.68
N ALA A 98 -9.77 -4.64 -6.50
CA ALA A 98 -8.58 -3.91 -6.08
C ALA A 98 -7.40 -4.86 -5.84
N GLU A 99 -6.32 -4.66 -6.58
CA GLU A 99 -5.10 -5.46 -6.50
C GLU A 99 -4.26 -5.13 -5.28
N MET A 100 -3.61 -6.14 -4.70
CA MET A 100 -2.79 -6.01 -3.50
C MET A 100 -3.51 -5.26 -2.37
N CYS A 101 -4.85 -5.31 -2.37
CA CYS A 101 -5.67 -4.56 -1.44
C CYS A 101 -5.45 -5.09 -0.03
N SER A 102 -4.74 -4.31 0.77
CA SER A 102 -4.44 -4.51 2.18
C SER A 102 -5.07 -3.38 3.01
N HIS A 103 -4.88 -3.40 4.34
CA HIS A 103 -5.24 -2.24 5.15
C HIS A 103 -4.42 -1.00 4.76
N ALA A 104 -3.13 -1.15 4.42
CA ALA A 104 -2.30 -0.05 3.92
C ALA A 104 -2.85 0.52 2.61
N TRP A 105 -3.30 -0.34 1.69
CA TRP A 105 -4.00 0.09 0.48
C TRP A 105 -5.23 0.94 0.80
N ALA A 106 -6.08 0.48 1.71
CA ALA A 106 -7.31 1.18 2.08
C ALA A 106 -7.01 2.53 2.76
N LYS A 107 -5.99 2.59 3.62
CA LYS A 107 -5.49 3.84 4.22
C LYS A 107 -5.09 4.85 3.14
N MET A 108 -4.22 4.43 2.22
CA MET A 108 -3.70 5.32 1.17
C MET A 108 -4.81 5.80 0.23
N PHE A 109 -5.69 4.89 -0.19
CA PHE A 109 -6.85 5.25 -1.01
C PHE A 109 -7.74 6.27 -0.30
N HIS A 110 -8.05 6.05 0.99
CA HIS A 110 -8.85 6.98 1.77
C HIS A 110 -8.18 8.35 1.93
N ILE A 111 -6.88 8.39 2.26
CA ILE A 111 -6.11 9.64 2.39
C ILE A 111 -6.18 10.44 1.08
N CYS A 112 -5.89 9.81 -0.06
CA CYS A 112 -5.86 10.51 -1.34
C CYS A 112 -7.24 10.99 -1.81
N THR A 113 -8.30 10.27 -1.45
CA THR A 113 -9.68 10.65 -1.82
C THR A 113 -10.26 11.71 -0.88
N ALA A 114 -9.85 11.71 0.38
CA ALA A 114 -10.19 12.77 1.34
C ALA A 114 -9.43 14.08 1.06
N PHE A 115 -8.19 13.97 0.54
CA PHE A 115 -7.31 15.10 0.23
C PHE A 115 -6.82 15.05 -1.23
N PRO A 116 -7.71 15.29 -2.21
CA PRO A 116 -7.40 15.14 -3.64
C PRO A 116 -6.27 16.05 -4.14
N GLU A 117 -6.01 17.16 -3.45
CA GLU A 117 -4.89 18.07 -3.71
C GLU A 117 -3.52 17.40 -3.60
N LEU A 118 -3.39 16.31 -2.81
CA LEU A 118 -2.15 15.56 -2.67
C LEU A 118 -1.70 14.87 -3.96
N ILE A 119 -2.67 14.53 -4.82
CA ILE A 119 -2.45 13.73 -6.03
C ILE A 119 -2.88 14.45 -7.32
N THR A 120 -3.25 15.73 -7.24
CA THR A 120 -3.66 16.53 -8.39
C THR A 120 -2.48 17.35 -8.90
N PRO A 121 -1.71 16.88 -9.91
CA PRO A 121 -0.61 17.64 -10.47
C PRO A 121 -1.10 18.91 -11.17
N SER A 122 -0.33 20.00 -11.04
CA SER A 122 -0.54 21.24 -11.79
C SER A 122 -0.51 20.96 -13.30
N ASN A 123 -1.41 21.60 -14.05
CA ASN A 123 -1.45 21.54 -15.51
C ASN A 123 -0.45 22.50 -16.18
N LEU A 124 0.27 23.28 -15.38
CA LEU A 124 1.22 24.29 -15.81
C LEU A 124 2.63 23.87 -15.37
N ASP A 125 3.57 23.84 -16.31
CA ASP A 125 5.00 23.79 -15.97
C ASP A 125 5.46 25.08 -15.29
N ALA A 126 6.72 25.12 -14.84
CA ALA A 126 7.29 26.29 -14.14
C ALA A 126 7.25 27.58 -15.00
N GLU A 127 7.08 27.45 -16.31
CA GLU A 127 6.99 28.53 -17.28
C GLU A 127 5.55 28.76 -17.80
N GLY A 128 4.53 28.17 -17.17
CA GLY A 128 3.13 28.39 -17.48
C GLY A 128 2.62 27.73 -18.75
N ARG A 129 3.35 26.76 -19.32
CA ARG A 129 2.96 26.03 -20.53
C ARG A 129 2.15 24.79 -20.17
N SER A 130 1.16 24.46 -21.02
CA SER A 130 0.46 23.18 -20.95
C SER A 130 1.30 22.07 -21.58
N GLY A 131 1.64 21.07 -20.78
CA GLY A 131 2.34 19.86 -21.19
C GLY A 131 1.70 18.61 -20.57
N PRO A 132 2.20 17.40 -20.89
CA PRO A 132 1.75 16.18 -20.24
C PRO A 132 1.94 16.30 -18.72
N ARG A 133 0.92 15.91 -17.95
CA ARG A 133 0.96 16.05 -16.49
C ARG A 133 1.84 14.96 -15.91
N HIS A 134 2.82 15.34 -15.12
CA HIS A 134 3.72 14.41 -14.47
C HIS A 134 3.46 14.41 -12.97
N PHE A 135 3.46 13.21 -12.38
CA PHE A 135 3.38 13.03 -10.94
C PHE A 135 4.48 12.07 -10.50
N THR A 136 5.19 12.41 -9.45
CA THR A 136 6.29 11.61 -8.91
C THR A 136 6.10 11.35 -7.43
N SER A 137 6.32 10.11 -7.00
CA SER A 137 6.23 9.75 -5.59
C SER A 137 7.44 8.95 -5.08
N LEU A 138 7.77 9.16 -3.81
CA LEU A 138 8.72 8.34 -3.05
C LEU A 138 7.96 7.64 -1.92
N HIS A 139 8.12 6.32 -1.80
CA HIS A 139 7.47 5.51 -0.79
C HIS A 139 8.51 4.85 0.12
N VAL A 140 8.55 5.23 1.40
CA VAL A 140 9.56 4.78 2.37
C VAL A 140 8.96 3.70 3.28
N CYS A 141 9.72 2.64 3.59
CA CYS A 141 9.22 1.47 4.33
C CYS A 141 7.94 0.89 3.71
N GLU A 142 7.91 0.75 2.40
CA GLU A 142 6.67 0.58 1.64
C GLU A 142 6.21 -0.87 1.49
N ALA A 143 7.11 -1.83 1.65
CA ALA A 143 6.78 -3.23 1.38
C ALA A 143 5.59 -3.71 2.24
N PRO A 144 4.62 -4.44 1.67
CA PRO A 144 4.65 -5.07 0.34
C PRO A 144 4.28 -4.18 -0.86
N GLY A 145 3.93 -2.91 -0.67
CA GLY A 145 3.50 -2.02 -1.75
C GLY A 145 2.02 -1.63 -1.73
N GLY A 146 1.40 -1.61 -0.55
CA GLY A 146 -0.01 -1.27 -0.41
C GLY A 146 -0.33 0.15 -0.87
N PHE A 147 0.52 1.13 -0.54
CA PHE A 147 0.29 2.51 -0.95
C PHE A 147 0.60 2.71 -2.43
N ILE A 148 1.66 2.07 -2.96
CA ILE A 148 1.96 2.05 -4.39
C ILE A 148 0.76 1.52 -5.18
N ALA A 149 0.18 0.38 -4.77
CA ALA A 149 -0.95 -0.23 -5.46
C ALA A 149 -2.22 0.65 -5.41
N ALA A 150 -2.49 1.30 -4.28
CA ALA A 150 -3.60 2.24 -4.15
C ALA A 150 -3.42 3.49 -5.02
N LEU A 151 -2.21 4.06 -5.04
CA LEU A 151 -1.91 5.23 -5.84
C LEU A 151 -1.93 4.91 -7.35
N ASN A 152 -1.39 3.74 -7.74
CA ASN A 152 -1.51 3.24 -9.11
C ASN A 152 -2.98 3.18 -9.55
N HIS A 153 -3.82 2.63 -8.67
CA HIS A 153 -5.24 2.49 -8.93
C HIS A 153 -5.88 3.86 -9.19
N LEU A 154 -5.69 4.85 -8.30
CA LEU A 154 -6.21 6.21 -8.45
C LEU A 154 -5.68 6.91 -9.71
N MET A 155 -4.39 6.77 -10.02
CA MET A 155 -3.80 7.35 -11.23
C MET A 155 -4.43 6.79 -12.50
N LYS A 156 -4.80 5.50 -12.51
CA LYS A 156 -5.42 4.86 -13.69
C LYS A 156 -6.92 5.08 -13.80
N THR A 157 -7.63 5.33 -12.71
CA THR A 157 -9.09 5.51 -12.73
C THR A 157 -9.50 6.98 -12.76
N GLN A 158 -8.78 7.86 -12.07
CA GLN A 158 -9.15 9.27 -11.89
C GLN A 158 -8.22 10.25 -12.61
N HIS A 159 -6.93 9.91 -12.76
CA HIS A 159 -5.92 10.80 -13.35
C HIS A 159 -5.28 10.21 -14.63
N LYS A 160 -6.11 9.76 -15.58
CA LYS A 160 -5.69 8.96 -16.75
C LYS A 160 -4.67 9.64 -17.68
N ASP A 161 -4.62 10.96 -17.64
CA ASP A 161 -3.71 11.81 -18.42
C ASP A 161 -2.43 12.19 -17.66
N VAL A 162 -2.25 11.66 -16.44
CA VAL A 162 -1.05 11.84 -15.62
C VAL A 162 -0.07 10.68 -15.87
N VAL A 163 1.17 11.03 -16.19
CA VAL A 163 2.29 10.09 -16.22
C VAL A 163 2.90 10.01 -14.83
N TRP A 164 2.54 8.95 -14.10
CA TRP A 164 3.08 8.67 -12.78
C TRP A 164 4.39 7.89 -12.85
N ARG A 165 5.41 8.36 -12.12
CA ARG A 165 6.66 7.65 -11.85
C ARG A 165 6.87 7.57 -10.33
N TRP A 166 7.50 6.53 -9.86
CA TRP A 166 7.72 6.35 -8.42
C TRP A 166 9.04 5.64 -8.14
N ARG A 167 9.54 5.86 -6.93
CA ARG A 167 10.57 5.06 -6.27
C ARG A 167 10.08 4.62 -4.90
N ALA A 168 10.62 3.52 -4.42
CA ALA A 168 10.29 2.99 -3.11
C ALA A 168 11.53 2.49 -2.37
N ASN A 169 11.41 2.36 -1.06
CA ASN A 169 12.40 1.75 -0.19
C ASN A 169 11.70 0.76 0.74
N THR A 170 12.42 -0.29 1.10
CA THR A 170 12.06 -1.24 2.15
C THR A 170 13.35 -1.88 2.69
N LEU A 171 13.26 -2.49 3.88
CA LEU A 171 14.30 -3.39 4.38
C LEU A 171 14.51 -4.56 3.40
N ARG A 172 15.77 -4.97 3.24
CA ARG A 172 16.24 -6.07 2.38
C ARG A 172 17.47 -6.72 3.03
N SER A 173 17.72 -7.99 2.71
CA SER A 173 18.99 -8.69 2.95
C SER A 173 19.31 -8.91 4.43
N GLY A 174 18.84 -10.03 5.00
CA GLY A 174 19.18 -10.48 6.35
C GLY A 174 18.54 -9.65 7.47
N GLU A 175 18.38 -8.33 7.29
CA GLU A 175 17.61 -7.44 8.15
C GLU A 175 16.12 -7.83 8.19
N GLU A 176 15.60 -8.37 7.08
CA GLU A 176 14.23 -8.92 7.04
C GLU A 176 14.05 -10.06 8.04
N ASP A 177 15.09 -10.85 8.33
CA ASP A 177 15.02 -11.95 9.29
C ASP A 177 15.07 -11.47 10.74
N LEU A 178 15.56 -10.26 10.99
CA LEU A 178 15.62 -9.63 12.31
C LEU A 178 14.26 -9.07 12.75
N ASP A 179 13.42 -8.66 11.80
CA ASP A 179 12.07 -8.16 12.07
C ASP A 179 10.98 -9.15 11.56
N PRO A 180 10.15 -9.72 12.46
CA PRO A 180 9.12 -10.67 12.07
C PRO A 180 8.09 -10.14 11.05
N ILE A 181 7.84 -8.82 11.03
CA ILE A 181 6.90 -8.18 10.11
C ILE A 181 7.56 -8.10 8.72
N ALA A 182 8.80 -7.63 8.62
CA ALA A 182 9.59 -7.58 7.40
C ALA A 182 9.73 -8.97 6.77
N ARG A 183 10.05 -10.01 7.56
CA ARG A 183 10.12 -11.40 7.07
C ARG A 183 8.80 -11.87 6.45
N LYS A 184 7.68 -11.56 7.11
CA LYS A 184 6.35 -11.95 6.62
C LYS A 184 6.00 -11.24 5.31
N VAL A 185 6.43 -9.99 5.16
CA VAL A 185 6.26 -9.21 3.93
C VAL A 185 7.09 -9.80 2.80
N ALA A 186 8.37 -10.11 3.06
CA ALA A 186 9.29 -10.71 2.09
C ALA A 186 8.87 -12.10 1.60
N GLN A 187 8.15 -12.87 2.42
CA GLN A 187 7.66 -14.22 2.08
C GLN A 187 6.20 -14.25 1.61
N GLY A 188 5.50 -13.11 1.61
CA GLY A 188 4.05 -13.01 1.36
C GLY A 188 3.68 -12.73 -0.10
N GLU A 189 2.37 -12.69 -0.37
CA GLU A 189 1.79 -12.44 -1.71
C GLU A 189 2.19 -11.09 -2.36
N GLY A 190 2.84 -10.19 -1.62
CA GLY A 190 3.29 -8.90 -2.12
C GLY A 190 4.78 -8.79 -2.46
N ALA A 191 5.58 -9.82 -2.19
CA ALA A 191 6.99 -9.87 -2.54
C ALA A 191 7.23 -9.75 -4.06
N ASP A 192 6.26 -10.22 -4.85
CA ASP A 192 6.25 -10.12 -6.31
C ASP A 192 6.47 -8.69 -6.81
N LEU A 193 5.87 -7.68 -6.18
CA LEU A 193 6.04 -6.28 -6.61
C LEU A 193 7.49 -5.81 -6.45
N ILE A 194 8.18 -6.28 -5.41
CA ILE A 194 9.59 -5.95 -5.17
C ILE A 194 10.44 -6.57 -6.26
N HIS A 195 10.22 -7.85 -6.56
CA HIS A 195 10.97 -8.57 -7.59
C HIS A 195 10.70 -8.03 -9.01
N PHE A 196 9.45 -7.71 -9.34
CA PHE A 196 9.11 -7.30 -10.71
C PHE A 196 9.40 -5.84 -11.03
N ALA A 197 9.58 -5.01 -10.01
CA ALA A 197 9.89 -3.59 -10.17
C ALA A 197 11.21 -3.22 -9.45
N GLU A 198 12.14 -4.17 -9.34
CA GLU A 198 13.38 -4.05 -8.58
C GLU A 198 14.15 -2.75 -8.90
N GLU A 199 14.11 -2.28 -10.15
CA GLU A 199 14.76 -1.03 -10.57
C GLU A 199 14.20 0.23 -9.88
N ARG A 200 12.99 0.14 -9.32
CA ARG A 200 12.29 1.21 -8.61
C ARG A 200 12.49 1.14 -7.10
N TRP A 201 13.02 0.04 -6.60
CA TRP A 201 13.32 -0.14 -5.18
C TRP A 201 14.76 0.27 -4.86
N ASP A 202 14.91 1.11 -3.85
CA ASP A 202 16.19 1.62 -3.37
C ASP A 202 16.50 1.05 -1.99
N PHE A 203 17.65 0.41 -1.90
CA PHE A 203 18.12 -0.26 -0.69
C PHE A 203 19.29 0.48 -0.03
N GLY A 204 19.52 1.74 -0.41
CA GLY A 204 20.56 2.57 0.21
C GLY A 204 21.98 2.21 -0.23
N ALA A 205 22.96 2.77 0.48
CA ALA A 205 24.37 2.64 0.14
C ALA A 205 24.92 1.24 0.48
N ASP A 206 24.43 0.63 1.56
CA ASP A 206 24.84 -0.69 2.03
C ASP A 206 23.97 -1.85 1.50
N GLY A 207 22.88 -1.54 0.78
CA GLY A 207 21.97 -2.51 0.22
C GLY A 207 20.98 -3.14 1.21
N THR A 208 20.97 -2.70 2.47
CA THR A 208 20.06 -3.21 3.53
C THR A 208 18.68 -2.57 3.47
N GLY A 209 18.57 -1.38 2.89
CA GLY A 209 17.36 -0.57 2.92
C GLY A 209 17.00 -0.02 4.29
N ASN A 210 17.89 -0.13 5.29
CA ASN A 210 17.67 0.39 6.64
C ASN A 210 17.71 1.93 6.64
N VAL A 211 16.55 2.55 6.83
CA VAL A 211 16.38 4.02 6.84
C VAL A 211 16.81 4.69 8.15
N LEU A 212 17.19 3.92 9.18
CA LEU A 212 17.84 4.45 10.38
C LEU A 212 19.31 4.83 10.09
N SER A 213 19.91 4.25 9.03
CA SER A 213 21.23 4.64 8.56
C SER A 213 21.15 5.96 7.78
N GLY A 214 21.81 7.00 8.29
CA GLY A 214 21.90 8.30 7.62
C GLY A 214 22.59 8.24 6.25
N GLU A 215 23.48 7.27 6.02
CA GLU A 215 24.09 7.04 4.71
C GLU A 215 23.09 6.48 3.71
N ASN A 216 22.26 5.52 4.13
CA ASN A 216 21.19 4.99 3.30
C ASN A 216 20.15 6.05 2.94
N VAL A 217 19.73 6.87 3.90
CA VAL A 217 18.79 7.98 3.64
C VAL A 217 19.36 8.94 2.59
N LYS A 218 20.63 9.33 2.71
CA LYS A 218 21.29 10.21 1.71
C LYS A 218 21.36 9.55 0.33
N CYS A 219 21.70 8.27 0.27
CA CYS A 219 21.76 7.52 -0.99
C CYS A 219 20.38 7.47 -1.67
N ILE A 220 19.34 7.05 -0.93
CA ILE A 220 17.96 6.97 -1.42
C ILE A 220 17.48 8.34 -1.92
N GLN A 221 17.78 9.42 -1.18
CA GLN A 221 17.44 10.78 -1.59
C GLN A 221 18.13 11.15 -2.91
N GLN A 222 19.44 10.92 -3.02
CA GLN A 222 20.22 11.25 -4.21
C GLN A 222 19.73 10.49 -5.44
N GLN A 223 19.49 9.18 -5.31
CA GLN A 223 18.96 8.33 -6.38
C GLN A 223 17.54 8.74 -6.78
N THR A 224 16.70 9.12 -5.82
CA THR A 224 15.35 9.60 -6.11
C THR A 224 15.39 10.91 -6.90
N LEU A 225 16.20 11.87 -6.46
CA LEU A 225 16.32 13.16 -7.13
C LEU A 225 16.98 13.04 -8.52
N SER A 226 17.95 12.14 -8.70
CA SER A 226 18.60 11.91 -10.00
C SER A 226 17.66 11.24 -11.03
N THR A 227 16.75 10.39 -10.57
CA THR A 227 15.86 9.60 -11.46
C THR A 227 14.49 10.23 -11.70
N LEU A 228 13.91 10.85 -10.68
CA LEU A 228 12.58 11.47 -10.73
C LEU A 228 12.63 13.00 -10.84
N GLY A 229 13.74 13.63 -10.46
CA GLY A 229 13.82 15.08 -10.31
C GLY A 229 13.00 15.54 -9.10
N LYS A 230 12.04 16.43 -9.34
CA LYS A 230 11.10 16.89 -8.30
C LYS A 230 10.22 15.72 -7.86
N VAL A 231 10.01 15.58 -6.54
CA VAL A 231 9.06 14.63 -5.93
C VAL A 231 7.80 15.38 -5.53
N ASN A 232 6.63 14.92 -5.95
CA ASN A 232 5.34 15.52 -5.58
C ASN A 232 4.81 15.00 -4.25
N LEU A 233 5.01 13.72 -3.97
CA LEU A 233 4.48 13.04 -2.80
C LEU A 233 5.54 12.14 -2.16
N VAL A 234 5.66 12.22 -0.84
CA VAL A 234 6.44 11.28 -0.05
C VAL A 234 5.50 10.58 0.92
N THR A 235 5.56 9.25 0.99
CA THR A 235 4.81 8.46 1.98
C THR A 235 5.77 7.62 2.80
N ALA A 236 5.38 7.31 4.04
CA ALA A 236 6.08 6.36 4.88
C ALA A 236 5.06 5.55 5.71
N ASP A 237 5.09 4.22 5.63
CA ASP A 237 4.24 3.30 6.42
C ASP A 237 5.10 2.23 7.10
N GLY A 238 6.13 2.69 7.83
CA GLY A 238 7.06 1.84 8.58
C GLY A 238 6.48 1.33 9.89
N SER A 239 6.89 0.12 10.26
CA SER A 239 6.45 -0.58 11.47
C SER A 239 7.60 -1.42 12.03
N VAL A 240 7.61 -1.61 13.34
CA VAL A 240 8.53 -2.51 14.07
C VAL A 240 7.68 -3.44 14.94
N ASP A 241 8.06 -4.71 15.07
CA ASP A 241 7.36 -5.65 15.97
C ASP A 241 7.59 -5.30 17.45
N CYS A 242 6.61 -4.59 18.04
CA CYS A 242 6.57 -4.28 19.47
C CYS A 242 5.61 -5.20 20.24
N SER A 243 5.30 -6.41 19.73
CA SER A 243 4.22 -7.24 20.31
C SER A 243 4.52 -7.80 21.70
N THR A 244 5.77 -7.74 22.15
CA THR A 244 6.20 -8.08 23.52
C THR A 244 6.11 -6.90 24.48
N ARG A 245 6.19 -5.66 23.98
CA ARG A 245 6.14 -4.42 24.76
C ARG A 245 5.40 -3.30 24.00
N PRO A 246 4.08 -3.41 23.77
CA PRO A 246 3.33 -2.44 22.98
C PRO A 246 3.42 -1.01 23.51
N GLU A 247 3.54 -0.85 24.83
CA GLU A 247 3.69 0.43 25.51
C GLU A 247 5.04 1.12 25.23
N SER A 248 6.04 0.37 24.76
CA SER A 248 7.38 0.87 24.47
C SER A 248 7.62 1.13 22.97
N GLN A 249 6.59 1.02 22.13
CA GLN A 249 6.70 1.18 20.68
C GLN A 249 7.44 2.48 20.28
N GLU A 250 7.12 3.61 20.90
CA GLU A 250 7.78 4.90 20.61
C GLU A 250 9.27 4.91 21.00
N GLN A 251 9.65 4.18 22.05
CA GLN A 251 11.02 4.11 22.53
C GLN A 251 11.88 3.16 21.70
N GLU A 252 11.31 2.04 21.26
CA GLU A 252 12.01 1.04 20.45
C GLU A 252 12.37 1.55 19.04
N VAL A 253 11.65 2.54 18.53
CA VAL A 253 11.97 3.19 17.24
C VAL A 253 13.09 4.23 17.37
N LEU A 254 13.31 4.79 18.57
CA LEU A 254 14.27 5.88 18.83
C LEU A 254 15.54 5.43 19.55
N GLY A 255 15.58 4.16 20.01
CA GLY A 255 16.59 3.60 20.90
C GLY A 255 17.84 3.04 20.22
#